data_AF-A0A2K3LM15-F1
#
_entry.id   AF-A0A2K3LM15-F1
#
_cell.length_a   1.000
_cell.length_b   1.000
_cell.length_c   1.000
_cell.angle_alpha   90.00
_cell.angle_beta   90.00
_cell.angle_gamma   90.00
#
_symmetry.space_group_name_H-M   'P 1'
#
loop_
_entity.id
_entity.type
_entity.pdbx_description
1 polymer ?
#
loop_
_entity_poly.entity_id
_entity_poly.type
_entity_poly.pdbx_seq_one_letter_code
_entity_poly.pdbx_strand_id
1 'polypeptide(L)'
;SGMQYQVDKDEEKHLILCRVVLGSMEKVYLECHQTNPSNEGYDTASDDPNNPNWYVVWADEINKRILPVCVVTCKTSAIEPPVKLKILPSELTYASRVYLEIKKRIPIELIPALEDIYGTFEDRSISSFAMYKKHVHKLIGDERRKQIMMELYWLEH
;
A
#
# COMPACT_ATOMS: atom_id res chain seq x y z
N SER A 1 6.23 4.34 -23.25
CA SER A 1 5.56 3.03 -23.41
C SER A 1 4.93 2.67 -22.08
N GLY A 2 3.65 2.30 -22.05
CA GLY A 2 2.89 2.06 -20.80
C GLY A 2 3.07 0.66 -20.22
N MET A 3 2.65 0.47 -18.96
CA MET A 3 2.62 -0.83 -18.28
C MET A 3 1.82 -1.85 -19.11
N GLN A 4 2.49 -2.91 -19.56
CA GLN A 4 1.85 -4.00 -20.29
C GLN A 4 1.17 -4.95 -19.30
N TYR A 5 -0.07 -5.34 -19.59
CA TYR A 5 -0.82 -6.32 -18.81
C TYR A 5 -1.48 -7.31 -19.77
N GLN A 6 -1.68 -8.55 -19.31
CA GLN A 6 -2.53 -9.52 -19.99
C GLN A 6 -3.89 -9.55 -19.30
N VAL A 7 -4.94 -9.71 -20.11
CA VAL A 7 -6.30 -9.93 -19.63
C VAL A 7 -6.49 -11.44 -19.50
N ASP A 8 -7.10 -11.88 -18.39
CA ASP A 8 -7.37 -13.29 -18.15
C ASP A 8 -8.65 -13.77 -18.89
N LYS A 9 -9.09 -15.00 -18.60
CA LYS A 9 -10.29 -15.59 -19.24
C LYS A 9 -11.59 -14.92 -18.81
N ASP A 10 -11.58 -14.23 -17.67
CA ASP A 10 -12.74 -13.58 -17.05
C ASP A 10 -12.77 -12.06 -17.36
N GLU A 11 -11.99 -11.63 -18.35
CA GLU A 11 -11.81 -10.23 -18.77
C GLU A 11 -11.22 -9.31 -17.68
N GLU A 12 -10.50 -9.91 -16.73
CA GLU A 12 -9.87 -9.23 -15.61
C GLU A 12 -8.38 -8.94 -15.89
N LYS A 13 -7.92 -7.81 -15.34
CA LYS A 13 -6.51 -7.41 -15.33
C LYS A 13 -6.02 -7.52 -13.90
N HIS A 14 -4.92 -8.23 -13.69
CA HIS A 14 -4.30 -8.35 -12.37
C HIS A 14 -2.97 -7.61 -12.34
N LEU A 15 -2.81 -6.73 -11.37
CA LEU A 15 -1.58 -6.01 -11.10
C LEU A 15 -1.09 -6.40 -9.70
N ILE A 16 0.21 -6.62 -9.55
CA ILE A 16 0.80 -6.85 -8.23
C ILE A 16 1.41 -5.54 -7.76
N LEU A 17 0.95 -5.05 -6.61
CA LEU A 17 1.62 -3.94 -5.93
C LEU A 17 2.76 -4.51 -5.09
N CYS A 18 3.98 -4.04 -5.33
CA CYS A 18 5.17 -4.49 -4.61
C CYS A 18 5.82 -3.36 -3.82
N ARG A 19 6.44 -3.70 -2.70
CA ARG A 19 7.54 -2.90 -2.13
C ARG A 19 8.85 -3.37 -2.74
N VAL A 20 9.70 -2.44 -3.13
CA VAL A 20 10.99 -2.75 -3.75
C VAL A 20 12.11 -2.02 -3.00
N VAL A 21 13.16 -2.76 -2.64
CA VAL A 21 14.39 -2.19 -2.06
C VAL A 21 15.36 -1.83 -3.19
N LEU A 22 15.37 -0.54 -3.57
CA LEU A 22 16.11 -0.05 -4.73
C LEU A 22 17.63 -0.01 -4.51
N GLY A 23 18.09 0.50 -3.37
CA GLY A 23 19.52 0.71 -3.14
C GLY A 23 20.12 1.71 -4.12
N SER A 24 21.38 1.50 -4.51
CA SER A 24 22.07 2.29 -5.53
C SER A 24 21.56 1.94 -6.93
N MET A 25 21.01 2.92 -7.63
CA MET A 25 20.43 2.73 -8.97
C MET A 25 21.38 3.18 -10.07
N GLU A 26 21.62 2.31 -11.05
CA GLU A 26 22.22 2.73 -12.32
C GLU A 26 21.17 3.14 -13.35
N LYS A 27 21.62 3.95 -14.32
CA LYS A 27 20.81 4.31 -15.48
C LYS A 27 20.99 3.27 -16.58
N VAL A 28 19.88 2.73 -17.08
CA VAL A 28 19.86 1.76 -18.19
C VAL A 28 18.83 2.17 -19.25
N TYR A 29 19.04 1.71 -20.48
CA TYR A 29 18.14 1.99 -21.61
C TYR A 29 17.33 0.73 -21.96
N LEU A 30 16.14 0.90 -22.55
CA LEU A 30 15.25 -0.21 -22.92
C LEU A 30 15.91 -1.25 -23.86
N GLU A 31 16.89 -0.81 -24.66
CA GLU A 31 17.63 -1.66 -25.59
C GLU A 31 18.92 -2.23 -24.99
N CYS A 32 19.15 -2.08 -23.69
CA CYS A 32 20.34 -2.65 -23.07
C CYS A 32 20.20 -4.17 -22.93
N HIS A 33 21.27 -4.89 -23.23
CA HIS A 33 21.38 -6.34 -23.06
C HIS A 33 21.98 -6.74 -21.70
N GLN A 34 22.00 -5.83 -20.72
CA GLN A 34 22.53 -6.13 -19.39
C GLN A 34 21.59 -7.10 -18.67
N THR A 35 22.17 -8.15 -18.10
CA THR A 35 21.47 -9.13 -17.26
C THR A 35 21.77 -8.96 -15.77
N ASN A 36 22.78 -8.15 -15.45
CA ASN A 36 23.36 -7.92 -14.14
C ASN A 36 23.79 -6.45 -14.02
N PRO A 37 24.09 -5.97 -12.79
CA PRO A 37 24.66 -4.65 -12.60
C PRO A 37 25.91 -4.40 -13.47
N SER A 38 26.13 -3.17 -13.94
CA SER A 38 27.36 -2.81 -14.66
C SER A 38 28.62 -2.90 -13.80
N ASN A 39 28.47 -2.78 -12.48
CA ASN A 39 29.51 -3.03 -11.49
C ASN A 39 28.88 -3.31 -10.10
N GLU A 40 29.70 -3.74 -9.14
CA GLU A 40 29.27 -4.10 -7.78
C GLU A 40 28.71 -2.94 -6.94
N GLY A 41 28.87 -1.70 -7.38
CA GLY A 41 28.34 -0.51 -6.71
C GLY A 41 26.87 -0.22 -7.01
N TYR A 42 26.23 -1.00 -7.88
CA TYR A 42 24.84 -0.85 -8.24
C TYR A 42 24.01 -2.06 -7.82
N ASP A 43 22.83 -1.76 -7.30
CA ASP A 43 21.89 -2.72 -6.73
C ASP A 43 20.72 -3.00 -7.67
N THR A 44 20.21 -1.95 -8.32
CA THR A 44 19.07 -1.99 -9.26
C THR A 44 19.31 -0.99 -10.39
N ALA A 45 18.38 -0.89 -11.34
CA ALA A 45 18.49 0.06 -12.43
C ALA A 45 17.16 0.76 -12.76
N SER A 46 17.24 1.87 -13.49
CA SER A 46 16.08 2.66 -13.93
C SER A 46 16.37 3.42 -15.23
N ASP A 47 15.34 3.98 -15.88
CA ASP A 47 15.52 4.87 -17.03
C ASP A 47 16.14 6.23 -16.67
N ASP A 48 15.79 6.75 -15.50
CA ASP A 48 16.37 7.97 -14.92
C ASP A 48 16.41 7.83 -13.40
N PRO A 49 17.58 7.61 -12.79
CA PRO A 49 17.71 7.46 -11.34
C PRO A 49 17.19 8.65 -10.52
N ASN A 50 17.06 9.84 -11.12
CA ASN A 50 16.54 11.02 -10.44
C ASN A 50 15.01 11.16 -10.58
N ASN A 51 14.43 10.62 -11.65
CA ASN A 51 13.00 10.69 -11.94
C ASN A 51 12.51 9.46 -12.72
N PRO A 52 12.48 8.29 -12.09
CA PRO A 52 12.29 7.01 -12.77
C PRO A 52 10.83 6.79 -13.19
N ASN A 53 10.62 6.32 -14.43
CA ASN A 53 9.33 5.82 -14.89
C ASN A 53 9.21 4.31 -14.74
N TRP A 54 10.35 3.60 -14.72
CA TRP A 54 10.41 2.16 -14.49
C TRP A 54 11.71 1.76 -13.81
N TYR A 55 11.68 0.58 -13.21
CA TYR A 55 12.79 0.00 -12.48
C TYR A 55 13.10 -1.40 -13.02
N VAL A 56 14.36 -1.79 -12.93
CA VAL A 56 14.85 -3.14 -13.19
C VAL A 56 15.47 -3.67 -11.91
N VAL A 57 14.97 -4.83 -11.47
CA VAL A 57 15.60 -5.64 -10.43
C VAL A 57 16.22 -6.85 -11.12
N TRP A 58 17.52 -7.05 -10.89
CA TRP A 58 18.26 -8.16 -11.50
C TRP A 58 17.71 -9.50 -11.02
N ALA A 59 17.71 -10.50 -11.90
CA ALA A 59 17.01 -11.77 -11.68
C ALA A 59 17.42 -12.46 -10.37
N ASP A 60 18.72 -12.46 -10.05
CA ASP A 60 19.28 -13.10 -8.86
C ASP A 60 18.87 -12.42 -7.53
N GLU A 61 18.33 -11.20 -7.61
CA GLU A 61 18.01 -10.35 -6.47
C GLU A 61 16.50 -10.16 -6.26
N ILE A 62 15.66 -10.63 -7.20
CA ILE A 62 14.19 -10.48 -7.15
C ILE A 62 13.61 -10.92 -5.80
N ASN A 63 13.99 -12.12 -5.33
CA ASN A 63 13.43 -12.71 -4.11
C ASN A 63 13.83 -11.97 -2.82
N LYS A 64 14.93 -11.21 -2.85
CA LYS A 64 15.42 -10.45 -1.69
C LYS A 64 14.89 -9.02 -1.68
N ARG A 65 14.61 -8.46 -2.87
CA ARG A 65 14.31 -7.04 -3.04
C ARG A 65 12.86 -6.73 -3.30
N ILE A 66 12.08 -7.69 -3.79
CA ILE A 66 10.66 -7.50 -4.11
C ILE A 66 9.80 -8.21 -3.09
N LEU A 67 8.98 -7.44 -2.38
CA LEU A 67 7.93 -7.96 -1.50
C LEU A 67 6.56 -7.65 -2.11
N PRO A 68 5.80 -8.66 -2.59
CA PRO A 68 4.42 -8.47 -2.98
C PRO A 68 3.58 -8.03 -1.78
N VAL A 69 2.81 -6.96 -1.95
CA VAL A 69 1.94 -6.41 -0.90
C VAL A 69 0.49 -6.83 -1.13
N CYS A 70 0.01 -6.71 -2.37
CA CYS A 70 -1.34 -7.12 -2.74
C CYS A 70 -1.48 -7.32 -4.24
N VAL A 71 -2.58 -7.98 -4.62
CA VAL A 71 -3.05 -8.08 -6.01
C VAL A 71 -4.23 -7.13 -6.19
N VAL A 72 -4.17 -6.30 -7.22
CA VAL A 72 -5.24 -5.42 -7.66
C VAL A 72 -5.86 -6.03 -8.91
N THR A 73 -7.15 -6.35 -8.84
CA THR A 73 -7.90 -6.95 -9.93
C THR A 73 -8.89 -5.92 -10.48
N CYS A 74 -8.84 -5.66 -11.77
CA CYS A 74 -9.70 -4.70 -12.46
C CYS A 74 -10.44 -5.37 -13.62
N LYS A 75 -11.76 -5.27 -13.65
CA LYS A 75 -12.58 -5.72 -14.78
C LYS A 75 -12.47 -4.73 -15.94
N THR A 76 -12.24 -5.24 -17.14
CA THR A 76 -12.11 -4.40 -18.34
C THR A 76 -13.45 -3.78 -18.76
N SER A 77 -14.58 -4.34 -18.31
CA SER A 77 -15.94 -3.90 -18.64
C SER A 77 -16.36 -2.57 -18.02
N ALA A 78 -15.58 -1.98 -17.12
CA ALA A 78 -15.81 -0.63 -16.61
C ALA A 78 -14.96 0.36 -17.42
N ILE A 79 -15.52 0.88 -18.52
CA ILE A 79 -15.13 2.22 -19.00
C ILE A 79 -15.73 3.23 -18.01
N GLU A 80 -15.25 3.18 -16.78
CA GLU A 80 -15.32 4.36 -15.92
C GLU A 80 -14.03 5.15 -16.21
N PRO A 81 -14.10 6.49 -16.19
CA PRO A 81 -12.90 7.34 -16.34
C PRO A 81 -11.79 6.79 -15.44
N PRO A 82 -10.50 6.93 -15.82
CA PRO A 82 -9.39 6.33 -15.08
C PRO A 82 -9.67 6.56 -13.61
N VAL A 83 -9.96 5.45 -12.89
CA VAL A 83 -10.10 5.51 -11.45
C VAL A 83 -8.78 6.13 -11.06
N LYS A 84 -8.79 7.40 -10.67
CA LYS A 84 -7.67 7.96 -9.93
C LYS A 84 -7.56 6.96 -8.82
N LEU A 85 -6.54 6.11 -8.88
CA LEU A 85 -6.04 5.43 -7.71
C LEU A 85 -5.75 6.61 -6.80
N LYS A 86 -6.74 6.97 -5.98
CA LYS A 86 -6.52 7.73 -4.78
C LYS A 86 -5.62 6.77 -4.07
N ILE A 87 -4.30 6.94 -4.25
CA ILE A 87 -3.31 6.32 -3.40
C ILE A 87 -3.84 6.66 -2.04
N LEU A 88 -4.45 5.68 -1.42
CA LEU A 88 -5.11 5.88 -0.16
C LEU A 88 -3.94 6.26 0.72
N PRO A 89 -3.90 7.48 1.30
CA PRO A 89 -2.81 7.84 2.17
C PRO A 89 -2.56 6.67 3.11
N SER A 90 -1.29 6.31 3.34
CA SER A 90 -0.94 5.17 4.20
C SER A 90 -1.75 5.19 5.50
N GLU A 91 -2.08 6.40 5.98
CA GLU A 91 -2.97 6.75 7.07
C GLU A 91 -4.42 6.23 6.93
N LEU A 92 -5.09 6.33 5.78
CA LEU A 92 -6.42 5.72 5.57
C LEU A 92 -6.35 4.19 5.45
N THR A 93 -5.28 3.65 4.85
CA THR A 93 -5.04 2.20 4.83
C THR A 93 -4.79 1.66 6.25
N TYR A 94 -4.15 2.44 7.10
CA TYR A 94 -3.92 2.09 8.50
C TYR A 94 -5.19 2.29 9.36
N ALA A 95 -5.90 3.39 9.19
CA ALA A 95 -7.17 3.66 9.89
C ALA A 95 -8.23 2.60 9.61
N SER A 96 -8.35 2.14 8.36
CA SER A 96 -9.28 1.06 7.99
C SER A 96 -8.94 -0.27 8.69
N ARG A 97 -7.65 -0.61 8.82
CA ARG A 97 -7.21 -1.79 9.59
C ARG A 97 -7.51 -1.66 11.07
N VAL A 98 -7.20 -0.49 11.66
CA VAL A 98 -7.53 -0.16 13.07
C VAL A 98 -9.03 -0.29 13.30
N TYR A 99 -9.86 0.30 12.43
CA TYR A 99 -11.31 0.21 12.47
C TYR A 99 -11.81 -1.24 12.48
N LEU A 100 -11.37 -2.06 11.52
CA LEU A 100 -11.80 -3.45 11.41
C LEU A 100 -11.41 -4.26 12.65
N GLU A 101 -10.22 -4.02 13.20
CA GLU A 101 -9.74 -4.79 14.34
C GLU A 101 -10.44 -4.40 15.64
N ILE A 102 -10.75 -3.12 15.82
CA ILE A 102 -11.56 -2.65 16.95
C ILE A 102 -12.98 -3.18 16.84
N LYS A 103 -13.60 -3.12 15.66
CA LYS A 103 -14.98 -3.57 15.42
C LYS A 103 -15.20 -5.03 15.84
N LYS A 104 -14.22 -5.91 15.64
CA LYS A 104 -14.28 -7.32 16.06
C LYS A 104 -14.28 -7.54 17.57
N ARG A 105 -13.81 -6.56 18.35
CA ARG A 105 -13.41 -6.72 19.76
C ARG A 105 -14.21 -5.85 20.71
N ILE A 106 -14.92 -4.85 20.20
CA ILE A 106 -15.80 -4.00 21.00
C ILE A 106 -17.19 -4.64 21.15
N PRO A 107 -17.88 -4.33 22.26
CA PRO A 107 -19.29 -4.65 22.42
C PRO A 107 -20.14 -4.06 21.28
N ILE A 108 -21.21 -4.76 20.92
CA ILE A 108 -22.04 -4.44 19.75
C ILE A 108 -22.65 -3.03 19.85
N GLU A 109 -22.93 -2.59 21.07
CA GLU A 109 -23.45 -1.26 21.41
C GLU A 109 -22.48 -0.12 21.10
N LEU A 110 -21.18 -0.39 20.98
CA LEU A 110 -20.16 0.63 20.64
C LEU A 110 -19.87 0.69 19.13
N ILE A 111 -20.36 -0.27 18.34
CA ILE A 111 -20.10 -0.33 16.89
C ILE A 111 -20.64 0.91 16.16
N PRO A 112 -21.86 1.41 16.42
CA PRO A 112 -22.36 2.60 15.71
C PRO A 112 -21.50 3.85 15.96
N ALA A 113 -20.99 4.02 17.18
CA ALA A 113 -20.10 5.12 17.51
C ALA A 113 -18.73 4.99 16.84
N LEU A 114 -18.22 3.75 16.68
CA LEU A 114 -17.00 3.50 15.93
C LEU A 114 -17.18 3.78 14.43
N GLU A 115 -18.32 3.40 13.86
CA GLU A 115 -18.68 3.66 12.46
C GLU A 115 -18.76 5.16 12.16
N ASP A 116 -19.35 5.95 13.06
CA ASP A 116 -19.39 7.41 12.96
C ASP A 116 -17.98 8.04 12.98
N ILE A 117 -17.11 7.61 13.91
CA ILE A 117 -15.73 8.09 14.00
C ILE A 117 -14.91 7.73 12.74
N TYR A 118 -15.13 6.53 12.18
CA TYR A 118 -14.43 6.13 10.95
C TYR A 118 -14.97 6.86 9.72
N GLY A 119 -16.31 7.00 9.60
CA GLY A 119 -16.94 7.73 8.49
C GLY A 119 -16.51 9.20 8.44
N THR A 120 -16.44 9.86 9.60
CA THR A 120 -15.95 11.25 9.72
C THR A 120 -14.45 11.40 9.44
N PHE A 121 -13.67 10.32 9.50
CA PHE A 121 -12.28 10.33 9.05
C PHE A 121 -12.16 10.08 7.55
N GLU A 122 -12.97 9.16 7.01
CA GLU A 122 -13.01 8.83 5.58
C GLU A 122 -13.51 10.02 4.72
N ASP A 123 -14.51 10.75 5.21
CA ASP A 123 -15.05 11.95 4.57
C ASP A 123 -14.15 13.20 4.77
N ARG A 124 -13.05 13.06 5.52
CA ARG A 124 -12.06 14.10 5.89
C ARG A 124 -12.60 15.22 6.79
N SER A 125 -13.75 15.04 7.44
CA SER A 125 -14.24 15.94 8.49
C SER A 125 -13.29 15.97 9.69
N ILE A 126 -12.65 14.84 10.00
CA ILE A 126 -11.51 14.76 10.90
C ILE A 126 -10.23 15.07 10.12
N SER A 127 -9.64 16.23 10.43
CA SER A 127 -8.51 16.81 9.68
C SER A 127 -7.17 16.08 9.82
N SER A 128 -7.04 15.14 10.76
CA SER A 128 -5.80 14.39 10.95
C SER A 128 -5.99 13.02 11.60
N PHE A 129 -5.06 12.12 11.29
CA PHE A 129 -5.00 10.79 11.89
C PHE A 129 -4.81 10.82 13.43
N ALA A 130 -4.16 11.87 13.95
CA ALA A 130 -4.00 12.07 15.39
C ALA A 130 -5.35 12.32 16.09
N MET A 131 -6.24 13.10 15.47
CA MET A 131 -7.59 13.32 16.00
C MET A 131 -8.42 12.04 15.94
N TYR A 132 -8.37 11.29 14.83
CA TYR A 132 -9.02 9.98 14.72
C TYR A 132 -8.60 9.05 15.88
N LYS A 133 -7.30 8.91 16.13
CA LYS A 133 -6.78 8.11 17.26
C LYS A 133 -7.32 8.59 18.61
N LYS A 134 -7.44 9.90 18.81
CA LYS A 134 -7.98 10.48 20.06
C LYS A 134 -9.46 10.14 20.25
N HIS A 135 -10.27 10.20 19.20
CA HIS A 135 -11.69 9.84 19.26
C HIS A 135 -11.89 8.34 19.52
N VAL A 136 -11.15 7.50 18.81
CA VAL A 136 -11.13 6.05 19.05
C VAL A 136 -10.71 5.73 20.49
N HIS A 137 -9.68 6.40 21.00
CA HIS A 137 -9.21 6.23 22.39
C HIS A 137 -10.29 6.56 23.42
N LYS A 138 -11.05 7.65 23.20
CA LYS A 138 -12.18 8.02 24.08
C LYS A 138 -13.30 6.98 24.06
N LEU A 139 -13.51 6.30 22.93
CA LEU A 139 -14.56 5.30 22.77
C LEU A 139 -14.25 3.98 23.50
N ILE A 140 -13.01 3.48 23.40
CA ILE A 140 -12.66 2.12 23.86
C ILE A 140 -11.95 2.06 25.22
N GLY A 141 -11.45 3.19 25.72
CA GLY A 141 -10.68 3.28 26.98
C GLY A 141 -9.25 2.74 26.88
N ASP A 142 -8.41 3.07 27.86
CA ASP A 142 -6.95 2.79 27.82
C ASP A 142 -6.57 1.30 27.91
N GLU A 143 -7.38 0.48 28.57
CA GLU A 143 -7.00 -0.91 28.85
C GLU A 143 -7.14 -1.81 27.61
N ARG A 144 -8.23 -1.64 26.85
CA ARG A 144 -8.43 -2.34 25.55
C ARG A 144 -7.53 -1.77 24.46
N ARG A 145 -7.14 -0.50 24.57
CA ARG A 145 -6.18 0.16 23.67
C ARG A 145 -4.81 -0.51 23.70
N LYS A 146 -4.24 -0.80 24.88
CA LYS A 146 -2.89 -1.39 24.97
C LYS A 146 -2.81 -2.74 24.25
N GLN A 147 -3.86 -3.55 24.35
CA GLN A 147 -3.93 -4.86 23.71
C GLN A 147 -4.03 -4.75 22.17
N ILE A 148 -4.90 -3.88 21.66
CA ILE A 148 -5.06 -3.68 20.20
C ILE A 148 -3.84 -2.97 19.60
N MET A 149 -3.27 -1.99 20.31
CA MET A 149 -2.10 -1.25 19.84
C MET A 149 -0.82 -2.09 19.90
N MET A 150 -0.59 -2.92 20.93
CA MET A 150 0.58 -3.82 20.97
C MET A 150 0.60 -4.81 19.79
N GLU A 151 -0.56 -5.27 19.33
CA GLU A 151 -0.66 -6.16 18.18
C GLU A 151 -0.46 -5.44 16.84
N LEU A 152 -0.84 -4.15 16.75
CA LEU A 152 -0.62 -3.31 15.57
C LEU A 152 0.79 -2.68 15.51
N TYR A 153 1.53 -2.67 16.62
CA TYR A 153 2.91 -2.14 16.72
C TYR A 153 3.94 -2.94 15.90
N TRP A 154 3.61 -4.16 15.46
CA TRP A 154 4.46 -4.96 14.57
C TRP A 154 4.41 -4.56 13.08
N LEU A 155 3.75 -3.46 12.73
CA LEU A 155 3.64 -2.98 11.34
C LEU A 155 4.33 -1.62 11.10
N GLU A 156 4.98 -1.05 12.12
CA GLU A 156 5.80 0.16 12.00
C GLU A 156 7.31 -0.14 11.91
N HIS A 157 7.73 -1.41 11.91
CA HIS A 157 9.11 -1.85 11.67
C HIS A 157 9.15 -2.96 10.63
#